data_AF-A0A7Y4TII7-F1
#
_entry.id   AF-A0A7Y4TII7-F1
#
_cell.length_a   1.000
_cell.length_b   1.000
_cell.length_c   1.000
_cell.angle_alpha   90.00
_cell.angle_beta   90.00
_cell.angle_gamma   90.00
#
_symmetry.space_group_name_H-M   'P 1'
#
loop_
_entity.id
_entity.type
_entity.pdbx_description
1 polymer ?
#
loop_
_entity_poly.entity_id
_entity_poly.type
_entity_poly.pdbx_seq_one_letter_code
_entity_poly.pdbx_strand_id
1 'polypeptide(L)'
;MSGHIFHPFDGHSVAFAGHGVRVAHEGCFADEVTVDFPSTAAATERIERQFRDDPERERLAATIALSAREAVEGARVPLDVTVRCICRSCGGRGESWAEPCGQCDGSGQELVAHTVHVSVPAGVADGARFRFTLMPGHHPPTPIELFVLVG
;
A
#
# COMPACT_ATOMS: atom_id res chain seq x y z
N MET A 1 -0.71 -36.78 27.44
CA MET A 1 0.61 -37.36 27.80
C MET A 1 1.58 -36.19 27.86
N SER A 2 1.77 -35.59 29.03
CA SER A 2 2.61 -34.41 29.22
C SER A 2 3.94 -34.86 29.82
N GLY A 3 5.05 -34.58 29.14
CA GLY A 3 6.39 -34.87 29.63
C GLY A 3 7.05 -33.61 30.16
N HIS A 4 7.85 -33.75 31.22
CA HIS A 4 8.68 -32.69 31.78
C HIS A 4 10.15 -33.07 31.58
N ILE A 5 10.95 -32.18 30.99
CA ILE A 5 12.41 -32.30 30.95
C ILE A 5 12.96 -31.48 32.12
N PHE A 6 13.70 -32.13 33.00
CA PHE A 6 14.28 -31.52 34.20
C PHE A 6 15.74 -31.14 33.93
N HIS A 7 16.06 -29.85 33.91
CA HIS A 7 17.45 -29.36 33.88
C HIS A 7 17.90 -29.06 35.32
N PRO A 8 19.02 -29.63 35.80
CA PRO A 8 19.36 -29.66 37.22
C PRO A 8 19.93 -28.36 37.82
N PHE A 9 19.92 -27.22 37.11
CA PHE A 9 20.51 -25.97 37.62
C PHE A 9 19.61 -24.74 37.70
N ASP A 10 18.36 -24.77 37.22
CA ASP A 10 17.52 -23.57 37.24
C ASP A 10 16.10 -23.78 37.75
N GLY A 11 15.72 -24.94 38.30
CA GLY A 11 14.45 -25.10 39.04
C GLY A 11 13.14 -24.73 38.31
N HIS A 12 13.19 -24.35 37.03
CA HIS A 12 12.05 -23.88 36.25
C HIS A 12 11.56 -25.02 35.35
N SER A 13 10.39 -25.57 35.66
CA SER A 13 9.67 -26.45 34.75
C SER A 13 8.75 -25.60 33.86
N VAL A 14 8.94 -25.67 32.54
CA VAL A 14 8.05 -25.00 31.59
C VAL A 14 6.91 -25.94 31.22
N ALA A 15 5.67 -25.52 31.48
CA ALA A 15 4.47 -26.20 31.03
C ALA A 15 3.74 -25.33 30.01
N PHE A 16 3.40 -25.91 28.85
CA PHE A 16 2.71 -25.21 27.78
C PHE A 16 1.23 -25.61 27.77
N ALA A 17 0.35 -24.67 28.10
CA ALA A 17 -1.08 -24.73 27.79
C ALA A 17 -1.49 -23.38 27.17
N GLY A 18 -2.27 -23.43 26.10
CA GLY A 18 -2.51 -22.31 25.20
C GLY A 18 -3.27 -21.13 25.80
N HIS A 19 -2.92 -19.95 25.25
CA HIS A 19 -3.56 -18.64 25.38
C HIS A 19 -3.45 -17.94 26.74
N GLY A 20 -2.39 -17.14 26.85
CA GLY A 20 -2.23 -16.11 27.88
C GLY A 20 -0.86 -16.18 28.53
N VAL A 21 0.03 -15.26 28.17
CA VAL A 21 1.25 -15.03 28.96
C VAL A 21 0.83 -14.25 30.19
N ARG A 22 0.64 -14.95 31.32
CA ARG A 22 0.52 -14.33 32.64
C ARG A 22 1.86 -14.49 33.34
N VAL A 23 2.59 -13.39 33.49
CA VAL A 23 3.74 -13.33 34.39
C VAL A 23 3.18 -12.91 35.75
N ALA A 24 3.17 -13.84 36.70
CA ALA A 24 2.95 -13.53 38.10
C ALA A 24 4.33 -13.38 38.77
N HIS A 25 4.59 -12.23 39.39
CA HIS A 25 5.75 -12.07 40.26
C HIS A 25 5.27 -11.57 41.62
N GLU A 26 5.44 -12.40 42.64
CA GLU A 26 5.22 -12.05 44.05
C GLU A 26 6.53 -11.51 44.64
N GLY A 27 6.52 -10.24 45.07
CA GLY A 27 7.29 -9.79 46.23
C GLY A 27 8.58 -8.98 46.00
N CYS A 28 8.59 -7.79 46.64
CA CYS A 28 9.72 -6.93 47.00
C CYS A 28 10.24 -5.87 46.02
N PHE A 29 9.36 -5.03 45.47
CA PHE A 29 9.58 -3.57 45.42
C PHE A 29 8.23 -2.85 45.54
N ALA A 30 7.91 -2.39 46.75
CA ALA A 30 6.75 -1.53 46.98
C ALA A 30 7.15 -0.08 46.65
N ASP A 31 7.26 0.20 45.35
CA ASP A 31 7.13 1.50 44.67
C ASP A 31 7.24 1.21 43.16
N GLU A 32 6.45 0.25 42.67
CA GLU A 32 6.31 0.02 41.25
C GLU A 32 5.40 1.13 40.71
N VAL A 33 6.01 2.22 40.26
CA VAL A 33 5.36 3.19 39.38
C VAL A 33 4.95 2.40 38.15
N THR A 34 3.70 1.95 38.10
CA THR A 34 3.09 1.43 36.89
C THR A 34 3.08 2.59 35.90
N VAL A 35 4.10 2.64 35.04
CA VAL A 35 4.10 3.52 33.89
C VAL A 35 3.15 2.89 32.88
N ASP A 36 1.86 3.04 33.15
CA ASP A 36 0.86 2.92 32.11
C ASP A 36 1.23 4.01 31.11
N PHE A 37 1.77 3.62 29.96
CA PHE A 37 2.08 4.54 28.87
C PHE A 37 0.82 4.59 27.98
N PRO A 38 -0.21 5.41 28.30
CA PRO A 38 -1.32 5.64 27.38
C PRO A 38 -0.85 6.23 26.04
N SER A 39 0.42 6.68 25.99
CA SER A 39 1.05 7.28 24.81
C SER A 39 1.32 6.27 23.69
N THR A 40 1.48 4.97 23.98
CA THR A 40 1.67 3.98 22.90
C THR A 40 0.36 3.47 22.35
N ALA A 41 -0.76 3.52 23.09
CA ALA A 41 -2.07 3.15 22.54
C ALA A 41 -2.44 4.04 21.34
N ALA A 42 -2.28 5.37 21.50
CA ALA A 42 -2.49 6.32 20.42
C ALA A 42 -1.42 6.22 19.31
N ALA A 43 -0.18 5.87 19.64
CA ALA A 43 0.87 5.65 18.64
C ALA A 43 0.63 4.37 17.83
N THR A 44 0.16 3.30 18.47
CA THR A 44 -0.13 2.00 17.85
C THR A 44 -1.39 2.10 16.99
N GLU A 45 -2.42 2.86 17.41
CA GLU A 45 -3.58 3.17 16.55
C GLU A 45 -3.19 3.95 15.29
N ARG A 46 -2.22 4.88 15.36
CA ARG A 46 -1.73 5.60 14.16
C ARG A 46 -0.98 4.68 13.22
N ILE A 47 -0.11 3.83 13.77
CA ILE A 47 0.64 2.82 13.04
C ILE A 47 -0.35 1.86 12.34
N GLU A 48 -1.34 1.32 13.06
CA GLU A 48 -2.36 0.43 12.50
C GLU A 48 -3.27 1.10 11.46
N ARG A 49 -3.61 2.39 11.60
CA ARG A 49 -4.34 3.14 10.57
C ARG A 49 -3.50 3.37 9.31
N GLN A 50 -2.19 3.56 9.47
CA GLN A 50 -1.26 3.73 8.35
C GLN A 50 -0.94 2.41 7.63
N PHE A 51 -1.12 1.27 8.31
CA PHE A 51 -1.02 -0.07 7.72
C PHE A 51 -2.38 -0.64 7.25
N ARG A 52 -3.50 0.06 7.52
CA ARG A 52 -4.84 -0.25 6.97
C ARG A 52 -5.13 0.54 5.69
N ASP A 53 -4.10 1.05 5.02
CA ASP A 53 -4.18 1.26 3.59
C ASP A 53 -3.92 -0.09 2.95
N ASP A 54 -4.98 -0.87 2.72
CA ASP A 54 -4.88 -2.07 1.88
C ASP A 54 -4.37 -1.64 0.50
N PRO A 55 -3.16 -2.06 0.07
CA PRO A 55 -2.57 -1.66 -1.20
C PRO A 55 -3.27 -2.30 -2.42
N GLU A 56 -4.37 -3.03 -2.23
CA GLU A 56 -5.31 -3.36 -3.30
C GLU A 56 -6.16 -2.14 -3.73
N ARG A 57 -6.04 -1.75 -5.02
CA ARG A 57 -7.17 -1.40 -5.94
C ARG A 57 -7.37 0.02 -6.48
N GLU A 58 -6.43 0.95 -6.44
CA GLU A 58 -6.43 1.96 -7.52
C GLU A 58 -5.87 1.32 -8.81
N ARG A 59 -6.49 0.23 -9.28
CA ARG A 59 -6.28 -0.28 -10.63
C ARG A 59 -6.87 0.78 -11.53
N LEU A 60 -6.00 1.62 -12.07
CA LEU A 60 -6.40 2.58 -13.09
C LEU A 60 -6.88 1.76 -14.29
N ALA A 61 -8.20 1.75 -14.46
CA ALA A 61 -8.87 1.13 -15.58
C ALA A 61 -8.99 2.17 -16.68
N ALA A 62 -8.42 1.89 -17.84
CA ALA A 62 -8.51 2.74 -19.01
C ALA A 62 -9.16 1.99 -20.17
N THR A 63 -9.96 2.68 -20.96
CA THR A 63 -10.65 2.07 -22.11
C THR A 63 -10.22 2.77 -23.38
N ILE A 64 -9.80 1.99 -24.37
CA ILE A 64 -9.51 2.50 -25.72
C ILE A 64 -10.54 1.96 -26.71
N ALA A 65 -10.98 2.82 -27.63
CA ALA A 65 -11.83 2.44 -28.74
C ALA A 65 -10.96 2.33 -30.00
N LEU A 66 -11.02 1.18 -30.67
CA LEU A 66 -10.34 0.93 -31.93
C LEU A 66 -11.39 0.70 -33.02
N SER A 67 -11.10 1.20 -34.22
CA SER A 67 -11.83 0.79 -35.41
C SER A 67 -11.50 -0.67 -35.78
N ALA A 68 -12.39 -1.33 -36.50
CA ALA A 68 -12.14 -2.67 -37.06
C ALA A 68 -10.83 -2.76 -37.84
N ARG A 69 -10.48 -1.70 -38.60
CA ARG A 69 -9.22 -1.62 -39.35
C ARG A 69 -8.01 -1.56 -38.41
N GLU A 70 -8.05 -0.69 -37.40
CA GLU A 70 -6.96 -0.55 -36.42
C GLU A 70 -6.73 -1.83 -35.62
N ALA A 71 -7.80 -2.56 -35.27
CA ALA A 71 -7.69 -3.83 -34.59
C ALA A 71 -7.00 -4.92 -35.44
N VAL A 72 -7.22 -4.93 -36.77
CA VAL A 72 -6.60 -5.88 -37.71
C VAL A 72 -5.17 -5.50 -38.05
N GLU A 73 -4.89 -4.21 -38.27
CA GLU A 73 -3.55 -3.73 -38.69
C GLU A 73 -2.60 -3.54 -37.51
N GLY A 74 -3.12 -3.35 -36.30
CA GLY A 74 -2.37 -2.91 -35.13
C GLY A 74 -2.21 -1.38 -35.13
N ALA A 75 -2.33 -0.77 -33.96
CA ALA A 75 -2.34 0.69 -33.81
C ALA A 75 -1.51 1.15 -32.61
N ARG A 76 -0.99 2.37 -32.69
CA ARG A 76 -0.37 3.08 -31.56
C ARG A 76 -1.34 4.15 -31.10
N VAL A 77 -2.05 3.89 -30.01
CA VAL A 77 -3.10 4.79 -29.52
C VAL A 77 -2.57 5.59 -28.34
N PRO A 78 -2.74 6.93 -28.33
CA PRO A 78 -2.46 7.73 -27.15
C PRO A 78 -3.49 7.42 -26.06
N LEU A 79 -3.01 7.12 -24.86
CA LEU A 79 -3.83 6.87 -23.69
C LEU A 79 -3.52 7.94 -22.65
N ASP A 80 -4.55 8.68 -22.24
CA ASP A 80 -4.44 9.63 -21.14
C ASP A 80 -4.77 8.94 -19.82
N VAL A 81 -3.79 8.93 -18.91
CA VAL A 81 -3.91 8.31 -17.60
C VAL A 81 -3.63 9.34 -16.52
N THR A 82 -4.53 9.46 -15.54
CA THR A 82 -4.29 10.29 -14.35
C THR A 82 -3.68 9.44 -13.25
N VAL A 83 -2.42 9.70 -12.90
CA VAL A 83 -1.70 8.97 -11.84
C VAL A 83 -1.45 9.86 -10.63
N ARG A 84 -1.38 9.26 -9.44
CA ARG A 84 -0.96 9.97 -8.22
C ARG A 84 0.57 10.03 -8.17
N CYS A 85 1.09 11.25 -8.14
CA CYS A 85 2.52 11.52 -8.01
C CYS A 85 2.81 12.14 -6.64
N ILE A 86 4.06 12.06 -6.19
CA ILE A 86 4.51 12.84 -5.03
C ILE A 86 4.41 14.33 -5.35
N CYS A 87 3.89 15.13 -4.42
CA CYS A 87 3.83 16.58 -4.60
C CYS A 87 5.25 17.15 -4.66
N ARG A 88 5.60 17.81 -5.77
CA ARG A 88 6.95 18.38 -5.97
C ARG A 88 7.25 19.55 -5.03
N SER A 89 6.22 20.27 -4.59
CA SER A 89 6.35 21.44 -3.72
C SER A 89 6.75 21.07 -2.28
N CYS A 90 6.16 20.00 -1.71
CA CYS A 90 6.48 19.55 -0.35
C CYS A 90 7.34 18.28 -0.30
N GLY A 91 7.60 17.63 -1.45
CA GLY A 91 8.35 16.38 -1.52
C GLY A 91 7.65 15.21 -0.83
N GLY A 92 6.31 15.19 -0.84
CA GLY A 92 5.53 14.13 -0.19
C GLY A 92 5.17 14.37 1.28
N ARG A 93 5.67 15.44 1.90
CA ARG A 93 5.40 15.71 3.33
C ARG A 93 4.00 16.21 3.64
N GLY A 94 3.29 16.76 2.65
CA GLY A 94 1.99 17.42 2.87
C GLY A 94 2.11 18.80 3.53
N GLU A 95 3.25 19.14 4.13
CA GLU A 95 3.50 20.42 4.78
C GLU A 95 4.72 21.14 4.22
N SER A 96 4.65 22.47 4.25
CA SER A 96 5.77 23.36 3.99
C SER A 96 6.03 24.20 5.23
N TRP A 97 7.19 24.00 5.84
CA TRP A 97 7.61 24.61 7.12
C TRP A 97 6.75 24.20 8.32
N ALA A 98 5.58 24.80 8.46
CA ALA A 98 4.62 24.54 9.54
C ALA A 98 3.16 24.70 9.09
N GLU A 99 2.94 24.93 7.79
CA GLU A 99 1.63 25.13 7.19
C GLU A 99 1.34 24.01 6.18
N PRO A 100 0.06 23.65 5.98
CA PRO A 100 -0.32 22.70 4.94
C PRO A 100 0.16 23.20 3.58
N CYS A 101 0.72 22.30 2.79
CA CYS A 101 1.21 22.65 1.47
C CYS A 101 0.04 23.04 0.56
N GLY A 102 -0.01 24.29 0.11
CA GLY A 102 -1.11 24.81 -0.72
C GLY A 102 -1.20 24.19 -2.12
N GLN A 103 -0.21 23.39 -2.55
CA GLN A 103 -0.26 22.69 -3.85
C GLN A 103 -1.01 21.36 -3.77
N CYS A 104 -0.96 20.69 -2.61
CA CYS A 104 -1.58 19.39 -2.39
C CYS A 104 -2.58 19.39 -1.23
N ASP A 105 -2.87 20.57 -0.67
CA ASP A 105 -3.76 20.80 0.47
C ASP A 105 -3.52 19.85 1.66
N GLY A 106 -2.25 19.57 1.97
CA GLY A 106 -1.91 18.65 3.06
C GLY A 106 -1.76 17.18 2.68
N SER A 107 -2.16 16.75 1.48
CA SER A 107 -2.17 15.33 1.09
C SER A 107 -0.80 14.73 0.78
N GLY A 108 0.20 15.55 0.44
CA GLY A 108 1.52 15.11 0.00
C GLY A 108 1.56 14.50 -1.42
N GLN A 109 0.41 14.38 -2.09
CA GLN A 109 0.29 13.80 -3.43
C GLN A 109 -0.41 14.77 -4.39
N GLU A 110 -0.07 14.68 -5.66
CA GLU A 110 -0.71 15.45 -6.75
C GLU A 110 -1.19 14.50 -7.84
N LEU A 111 -2.36 14.79 -8.42
CA LEU A 111 -2.89 14.04 -9.57
C LEU A 111 -2.29 14.63 -10.85
N VAL A 112 -1.58 13.80 -11.60
CA VAL A 112 -0.89 14.20 -12.83
C VAL A 112 -1.43 13.38 -14.00
N ALA A 113 -1.92 14.07 -15.03
CA ALA A 113 -2.26 13.46 -16.30
C ALA A 113 -0.98 13.12 -17.09
N HIS A 114 -0.87 11.87 -17.53
CA HIS A 114 0.24 11.35 -18.32
C HIS A 114 -0.32 10.72 -19.59
N THR A 115 0.11 11.23 -20.75
CA THR A 115 -0.21 10.63 -22.04
C THR A 115 0.83 9.58 -22.39
N VAL A 116 0.42 8.32 -22.46
CA VAL A 116 1.26 7.17 -22.82
C VAL A 116 0.82 6.58 -24.15
N HIS A 117 1.77 6.29 -25.04
CA HIS A 117 1.48 5.63 -26.30
C HIS A 117 1.52 4.12 -26.13
N VAL A 118 0.35 3.50 -26.13
CA VAL A 118 0.24 2.04 -26.03
C VAL A 118 0.24 1.45 -27.44
N SER A 119 1.10 0.46 -27.67
CA SER A 119 1.14 -0.28 -28.93
C SER A 119 0.22 -1.49 -28.82
N VAL A 120 -0.86 -1.50 -29.61
CA VAL A 120 -1.80 -2.61 -29.69
C VAL A 120 -1.41 -3.49 -30.88
N PRO A 121 -1.13 -4.79 -30.67
CA PRO A 121 -0.76 -5.69 -31.75
C PRO A 121 -1.93 -5.93 -32.72
N ALA A 122 -1.60 -6.29 -33.96
CA ALA A 122 -2.56 -6.72 -34.97
C ALA A 122 -3.34 -7.97 -34.49
N GLY A 123 -4.62 -8.03 -34.82
CA GLY A 123 -5.50 -9.16 -34.49
C GLY A 123 -6.07 -9.12 -33.07
N VAL A 124 -6.14 -7.94 -32.45
CA VAL A 124 -6.80 -7.80 -31.14
C VAL A 124 -8.31 -7.99 -31.29
N ALA A 125 -8.91 -8.77 -30.40
CA ALA A 125 -10.35 -8.97 -30.33
C ALA A 125 -11.02 -7.92 -29.42
N ASP A 126 -12.32 -7.71 -29.62
CA ASP A 126 -13.14 -6.93 -28.70
C ASP A 126 -13.11 -7.53 -27.28
N GLY A 127 -13.03 -6.66 -26.28
CA GLY A 127 -12.92 -7.08 -24.88
C GLY A 127 -11.53 -7.58 -24.47
N ALA A 128 -10.50 -7.39 -25.31
CA ALA A 128 -9.13 -7.69 -24.91
C ALA A 128 -8.71 -6.86 -23.69
N ARG A 129 -7.93 -7.50 -22.80
CA ARG A 129 -7.42 -6.89 -21.57
C ARG A 129 -5.91 -6.91 -21.58
N PHE A 130 -5.31 -5.73 -21.43
CA PHE A 130 -3.88 -5.58 -21.28
C PHE A 130 -3.57 -5.07 -19.88
N ARG A 131 -2.55 -5.65 -19.25
CA ARG A 131 -2.05 -5.18 -17.96
C ARG A 131 -0.62 -4.71 -18.13
N PHE A 132 -0.35 -3.49 -17.71
CA PHE A 132 0.99 -2.94 -17.69
C PHE A 132 1.20 -2.11 -16.43
N THR A 133 2.45 -1.85 -16.09
CA THR A 133 2.81 -1.04 -14.93
C THR A 133 3.47 0.22 -15.44
N LEU A 134 2.91 1.38 -15.09
CA LEU A 134 3.55 2.66 -15.35
C LEU A 134 4.56 2.96 -14.24
N MET A 135 5.76 3.35 -14.69
CA MET A 135 6.85 3.86 -13.87
C MET A 135 7.30 5.30 -14.28
N PRO A 136 6.44 6.33 -14.30
CA PRO A 136 6.87 7.69 -14.60
C PRO A 136 7.79 8.34 -13.53
N GLY A 137 9.05 7.91 -13.43
CA GLY A 137 10.07 8.56 -12.60
C GLY A 137 9.93 8.27 -11.10
N HIS A 138 10.06 9.29 -10.24
CA HIS A 138 10.19 9.21 -8.77
C HIS A 138 8.91 8.81 -8.02
N HIS A 139 8.09 7.92 -8.57
CA HIS A 139 6.81 7.56 -7.98
C HIS A 139 6.55 6.06 -8.03
N PRO A 140 5.60 5.56 -7.23
CA PRO A 140 5.40 4.13 -7.10
C PRO A 140 4.86 3.48 -8.39
N PRO A 141 5.23 2.22 -8.66
CA PRO A 141 4.68 1.44 -9.76
C PRO A 141 3.15 1.48 -9.74
N THR A 142 2.55 2.03 -10.79
CA THR A 142 1.09 2.11 -10.90
C THR A 142 0.61 1.06 -11.89
N PRO A 143 -0.05 -0.03 -11.44
CA PRO A 143 -0.60 -1.03 -12.34
C PRO A 143 -1.86 -0.49 -13.03
N ILE A 144 -1.88 -0.61 -14.35
CA ILE A 144 -2.97 -0.16 -15.22
C ILE A 144 -3.58 -1.36 -15.93
N GLU A 145 -4.90 -1.38 -15.97
CA GLU A 145 -5.70 -2.34 -16.71
C GLU A 145 -6.36 -1.63 -17.90
N LEU A 146 -6.03 -2.05 -19.11
CA LEU A 146 -6.53 -1.46 -20.34
C LEU A 146 -7.53 -2.40 -21.01
N PHE A 147 -8.71 -1.87 -21.28
CA PHE A 147 -9.80 -2.56 -21.98
C PHE A 147 -9.89 -2.05 -23.41
N VAL A 148 -9.92 -2.98 -24.36
CA VAL A 148 -10.08 -2.67 -25.78
C VAL A 148 -11.53 -2.89 -26.18
N LEU A 149 -12.12 -1.85 -26.78
CA LEU A 149 -13.42 -1.93 -27.44
C LEU A 149 -13.21 -1.76 -28.94
N VAL A 150 -13.76 -2.68 -29.74
CA VAL A 150 -13.69 -2.63 -31.21
C VAL A 150 -15.09 -2.33 -31.76
N GLY A 151 -15.22 -1.25 -32.54
CA GLY A 151 -16.49 -0.78 -33.10
C GLY A 151 -16.37 -0.17 -34.49
#